data_AF-A0A954VXI9-F1
#
_entry.id   AF-A0A954VXI9-F1
#
_cell.length_a   1.000
_cell.length_b   1.000
_cell.length_c   1.000
_cell.angle_alpha   90.00
_cell.angle_beta   90.00
_cell.angle_gamma   90.00
#
_symmetry.space_group_name_H-M   'P 1'
#
loop_
_entity.id
_entity.type
_entity.pdbx_description
1 polymer ?
#
loop_
_entity_poly.entity_id
_entity_poly.type
_entity_poly.pdbx_seq_one_letter_code
_entity_poly.pdbx_strand_id
1 'polypeptide(L)'
;MKKDTFRVVTRGANGQLRIKDYGSTDKILQMHTQIGVDDCSTDLDLRGLPVFRGLIGPMSEGKTVVRYESPDVFEAMTKEWVAQPAEKKRRRRRKPGTNELAPVPAEENATSSEDQA
;
A
#
# COMPACT_ATOMS: atom_id res chain seq x y z
N MET A 1 -13.63 8.03 -12.01
CA MET A 1 -14.14 9.42 -11.94
C MET A 1 -12.93 10.26 -12.25
N LYS A 2 -12.95 11.13 -13.28
CA LYS A 2 -11.71 11.79 -13.70
C LYS A 2 -11.20 12.69 -12.59
N LYS A 3 -9.90 12.63 -12.33
CA LYS A 3 -9.23 13.59 -11.44
C LYS A 3 -9.10 14.92 -12.16
N ASP A 4 -9.57 15.98 -11.53
CA ASP A 4 -9.65 17.33 -12.09
C ASP A 4 -8.84 18.36 -11.29
N THR A 5 -8.31 17.94 -10.13
CA THR A 5 -7.58 18.80 -9.23
C THR A 5 -6.15 18.30 -9.08
N PHE A 6 -5.18 19.16 -9.35
CA PHE A 6 -3.75 18.88 -9.21
C PHE A 6 -3.21 19.68 -8.03
N ARG A 7 -2.85 18.96 -6.97
CA ARG A 7 -2.36 19.52 -5.71
C ARG A 7 -0.85 19.44 -5.66
N VAL A 8 -0.18 20.57 -5.44
CA VAL A 8 1.27 20.62 -5.20
C VAL A 8 1.51 20.93 -3.73
N VAL A 9 2.17 20.00 -3.03
CA VAL A 9 2.50 20.12 -1.61
C VAL A 9 4.00 20.36 -1.46
N THR A 10 4.36 21.50 -0.90
CA THR A 10 5.77 21.88 -0.69
C THR A 10 6.01 22.23 0.77
N ARG A 11 7.27 22.27 1.19
CA ARG A 11 7.67 22.72 2.52
C ARG A 11 8.37 24.07 2.41
N GLY A 12 7.92 25.04 3.20
CA GLY A 12 8.62 26.33 3.33
C GLY A 12 9.90 26.19 4.17
N ALA A 13 10.77 27.19 4.11
CA ALA A 13 12.02 27.23 4.89
C ALA A 13 11.80 27.13 6.42
N ASN A 14 10.64 27.53 6.90
CA ASN A 14 10.22 27.40 8.30
C ASN A 14 9.64 26.02 8.66
N GLY A 15 9.65 25.08 7.72
CA GLY A 15 9.08 23.74 7.90
C GLY A 15 7.56 23.64 7.76
N GLN A 16 6.86 24.73 7.45
CA GLN A 16 5.42 24.71 7.25
C GLN A 16 5.05 24.14 5.88
N LEU A 17 3.96 23.36 5.83
CA LEU A 17 3.42 22.85 4.58
C LEU A 17 2.70 23.96 3.81
N ARG A 18 2.97 24.04 2.51
CA ARG A 18 2.30 24.90 1.55
C ARG A 18 1.60 24.02 0.53
N ILE A 19 0.29 24.10 0.49
CA ILE A 19 -0.56 23.34 -0.43
C ILE A 19 -1.13 24.31 -1.45
N LYS A 20 -1.00 23.99 -2.73
CA LYS A 20 -1.59 24.77 -3.80
C LYS A 20 -2.27 23.87 -4.83
N ASP A 21 -3.55 24.13 -5.06
CA ASP A 21 -4.38 23.37 -5.97
C ASP A 21 -4.51 24.08 -7.32
N TYR A 22 -4.52 23.30 -8.39
CA TYR A 22 -4.65 23.75 -9.77
C TYR A 22 -5.71 22.92 -10.50
N GLY A 23 -6.46 23.55 -11.41
CA GLY A 23 -7.43 22.84 -12.25
C GLY A 23 -6.85 22.19 -13.51
N SER A 24 -5.55 22.35 -13.78
CA SER A 24 -4.85 21.76 -14.93
C SER A 24 -3.36 21.58 -14.64
N THR A 25 -2.75 20.56 -15.25
CA THR A 25 -1.30 20.34 -15.26
C THR A 25 -0.53 21.43 -15.99
N ASP A 26 -1.15 22.19 -16.90
CA ASP A 26 -0.50 23.26 -17.67
C ASP A 26 0.12 24.33 -16.76
N LYS A 27 -0.55 24.62 -15.63
CA LYS A 27 -0.02 25.56 -14.64
C LYS A 27 1.21 25.04 -13.94
N ILE A 28 1.32 23.72 -13.76
CA ILE A 28 2.50 23.08 -13.16
C ILE A 28 3.64 23.03 -14.19
N LEU A 29 3.34 22.74 -15.46
CA LEU A 29 4.29 22.77 -16.58
C LEU A 29 4.95 24.15 -16.78
N GLN A 30 4.27 25.24 -16.43
CA GLN A 30 4.86 26.59 -16.47
C GLN A 30 5.94 26.81 -15.41
N MET A 31 5.91 26.06 -14.30
CA MET A 31 6.84 26.24 -13.17
C MET A 31 7.87 25.09 -13.07
N HIS A 32 7.54 23.91 -13.60
CA HIS A 32 8.39 22.73 -13.53
C HIS A 32 8.58 22.09 -14.90
N THR A 33 9.80 21.64 -15.17
CA THR A 33 10.12 20.88 -16.38
C THR A 33 9.58 19.46 -16.26
N GLN A 34 8.79 19.02 -17.24
CA GLN A 34 8.42 17.61 -17.38
C GLN A 34 9.65 16.79 -17.79
N ILE A 35 9.91 15.71 -17.05
CA ILE A 35 11.02 14.78 -17.29
C ILE A 35 10.55 13.42 -17.78
N GLY A 36 9.25 13.18 -17.74
CA GLY A 36 8.66 11.93 -18.18
C GLY A 36 7.16 11.90 -18.01
N VAL A 37 6.62 10.70 -18.13
CA VAL A 37 5.20 10.38 -18.01
C VAL A 37 5.11 9.13 -17.14
N ASP A 38 4.12 9.08 -16.25
CA ASP A 38 3.91 7.89 -15.43
C ASP A 38 3.23 6.77 -16.23
N ASP A 39 3.75 5.54 -16.12
CA ASP A 39 3.18 4.33 -16.72
C ASP A 39 3.01 3.18 -15.70
N CYS A 40 3.56 3.33 -14.49
CA CYS A 40 3.63 2.26 -13.51
C CYS A 40 2.53 2.29 -12.45
N SER A 41 1.76 3.38 -12.35
CA SER A 41 0.69 3.47 -11.36
C SER A 41 -0.34 2.36 -11.52
N THR A 42 -0.82 1.82 -10.40
CA THR A 42 -1.98 0.93 -10.37
C THR A 42 -3.27 1.68 -10.71
N ASP A 43 -3.30 2.97 -10.42
CA ASP A 43 -4.37 3.88 -10.75
C ASP A 43 -4.24 4.37 -12.19
N LEU A 44 -5.13 3.88 -13.06
CA LEU A 44 -5.13 4.19 -14.50
C LEU A 44 -5.36 5.68 -14.79
N ASP A 45 -6.03 6.40 -13.88
CA ASP A 45 -6.25 7.85 -14.02
C ASP A 45 -4.96 8.66 -13.71
N LEU A 46 -3.90 8.02 -13.18
CA LEU A 46 -2.58 8.64 -13.02
C LEU A 46 -1.64 8.37 -14.19
N ARG A 47 -1.80 7.25 -14.90
CA ARG A 47 -0.96 6.94 -16.06
C ARG A 47 -1.16 7.99 -17.13
N GLY A 48 -0.08 8.32 -17.84
CA GLY A 48 -0.11 9.40 -18.83
C GLY A 48 0.09 10.79 -18.22
N LEU A 49 0.01 10.96 -16.90
CA LEU A 49 0.27 12.25 -16.27
C LEU A 49 1.78 12.55 -16.22
N PRO A 50 2.16 13.84 -16.28
CA PRO A 50 3.54 14.25 -16.31
C PRO A 50 4.25 13.95 -14.98
N VAL A 51 5.49 13.47 -15.10
CA VAL A 51 6.47 13.45 -14.00
C VAL A 51 7.33 14.71 -14.14
N PHE A 52 7.44 15.48 -13.06
CA PHE A 52 8.10 16.77 -13.05
C PHE A 52 9.45 16.73 -12.34
N ARG A 53 10.43 17.49 -12.84
CA ARG A 53 11.70 17.68 -12.15
C ARG A 53 11.47 18.38 -10.81
N GLY A 54 11.97 17.79 -9.73
CA GLY A 54 11.90 18.35 -8.38
C GLY A 54 10.54 18.16 -7.68
N LEU A 55 9.62 17.40 -8.27
CA LEU A 55 8.40 16.95 -7.60
C LEU A 55 8.34 15.42 -7.64
N ILE A 56 7.82 14.84 -6.57
CA ILE A 56 7.48 13.43 -6.41
C ILE A 56 6.00 13.26 -6.74
N GLY A 57 5.68 12.28 -7.58
CA GLY A 57 4.33 12.04 -8.09
C GLY A 57 4.36 11.69 -9.58
N PRO A 58 3.19 11.50 -10.21
CA PRO A 58 1.82 11.73 -9.72
C PRO A 58 1.36 10.68 -8.70
N MET A 59 0.68 11.09 -7.63
CA MET A 59 0.06 10.19 -6.64
C MET A 59 -1.44 10.47 -6.54
N SER A 60 -2.25 9.44 -6.27
CA SER A 60 -3.67 9.64 -6.03
C SER A 60 -3.92 10.10 -4.60
N GLU A 61 -4.70 11.17 -4.45
CA GLU A 61 -5.21 11.63 -3.17
C GLU A 61 -6.75 11.56 -3.22
N GLY A 62 -7.30 10.48 -2.68
CA GLY A 62 -8.73 10.21 -2.78
C GLY A 62 -9.17 9.96 -4.23
N LYS A 63 -10.39 10.39 -4.57
CA LYS A 63 -11.03 10.05 -5.86
C LYS A 63 -10.79 11.07 -6.96
N THR A 64 -10.53 12.33 -6.61
CA THR A 64 -10.57 13.47 -7.55
C THR A 64 -9.26 14.24 -7.63
N VAL A 65 -8.33 14.01 -6.70
CA VAL A 65 -7.10 14.80 -6.58
C VAL A 65 -5.89 13.98 -7.00
N VAL A 66 -5.04 14.59 -7.82
CA VAL A 66 -3.66 14.14 -8.09
C VAL A 66 -2.73 14.98 -7.25
N ARG A 67 -1.91 14.35 -6.42
CA ARG A 67 -0.89 15.02 -5.60
C ARG A 67 0.48 14.92 -6.25
N TYR A 68 1.18 16.04 -6.25
CA TYR A 68 2.61 16.17 -6.41
C TYR A 68 3.19 16.78 -5.13
N GLU A 69 4.38 16.35 -4.73
CA GLU A 69 5.01 16.85 -3.52
C GLU A 69 6.50 17.12 -3.69
N SER A 70 7.05 18.08 -2.96
CA SER A 70 8.51 18.26 -2.93
C SER A 70 9.20 17.07 -2.23
N PRO A 71 10.45 16.73 -2.56
CA PRO A 71 11.20 15.66 -1.91
C PRO A 71 11.20 15.74 -0.37
N ASP A 72 11.36 16.95 0.19
CA ASP A 72 11.35 17.16 1.63
C ASP A 72 10.03 16.75 2.31
N VAL A 73 8.91 16.94 1.62
CA VAL A 73 7.57 16.56 2.10
C VAL A 73 7.41 15.05 2.06
N PHE A 74 7.81 14.41 0.96
CA PHE A 74 7.79 12.96 0.81
C PHE A 74 8.64 12.29 1.89
N GLU A 75 9.86 12.78 2.10
CA GLU A 75 10.75 12.24 3.12
C GLU A 75 10.19 12.39 4.53
N ALA A 76 9.65 13.57 4.87
CA ALA A 76 9.09 13.82 6.19
C ALA A 76 7.88 12.91 6.48
N MET A 77 6.93 12.82 5.54
CA MET A 77 5.78 11.92 5.68
C MET A 77 6.20 10.45 5.75
N THR A 78 7.16 10.04 4.93
CA THR A 78 7.66 8.65 4.95
C THR A 78 8.35 8.32 6.27
N LYS A 79 9.17 9.24 6.81
CA LYS A 79 9.81 9.09 8.13
C LYS A 79 8.78 9.00 9.24
N GLU A 80 7.75 9.84 9.23
CA GLU A 80 6.66 9.78 10.19
C GLU A 80 5.91 8.44 10.12
N TRP A 81 5.62 7.96 8.90
CA TRP A 81 4.95 6.69 8.69
C TRP A 81 5.76 5.50 9.21
N VAL A 82 7.08 5.49 8.96
CA VAL A 82 8.00 4.45 9.48
C VAL A 82 8.14 4.52 11.00
N ALA A 83 8.06 5.71 11.59
CA ALA A 83 8.16 5.89 13.04
C ALA A 83 6.89 5.44 13.80
N GLN A 84 5.76 5.19 13.12
CA GLN A 84 4.55 4.73 13.78
C GLN A 84 4.75 3.33 14.36
N PRO A 85 4.59 3.14 15.69
CA PRO A 85 4.78 1.84 16.29
C PRO A 85 3.73 0.86 15.77
N ALA A 86 4.20 -0.29 15.25
CA ALA A 86 3.31 -1.34 14.76
C ALA A 86 2.27 -1.69 15.83
N GLU A 87 0.98 -1.67 15.45
CA GLU A 87 -0.10 -2.06 16.34
C GLU A 87 0.22 -3.44 16.92
N LYS A 88 0.42 -3.49 18.24
CA LYS A 88 0.68 -4.73 18.97
C LYS A 88 -0.54 -5.62 18.84
N LYS A 89 -0.52 -6.53 17.85
CA LYS A 89 -1.58 -7.51 17.63
C LYS A 89 -1.71 -8.33 18.91
N ARG A 90 -2.74 -8.07 19.70
CA ARG A 90 -3.06 -8.85 20.91
C ARG A 90 -3.30 -10.29 20.46
N ARG A 91 -2.30 -11.14 20.68
CA ARG A 91 -2.39 -12.58 20.44
C ARG A 91 -3.52 -13.09 21.33
N ARG A 92 -4.69 -13.39 20.75
CA ARG A 92 -5.77 -14.06 21.49
C ARG A 92 -5.19 -15.40 21.95
N ARG A 93 -4.93 -15.55 23.25
CA ARG A 93 -4.64 -16.85 23.86
C ARG A 93 -5.80 -17.76 23.52
N ARG A 94 -5.61 -18.72 22.60
CA ARG A 94 -6.49 -19.87 22.51
C ARG A 94 -6.35 -20.61 23.84
N LYS A 95 -7.46 -20.74 24.59
CA LYS A 95 -7.52 -21.75 25.65
C LYS A 95 -7.22 -23.11 25.01
N PRO A 96 -6.37 -23.96 25.59
CA PRO A 96 -6.21 -25.32 25.10
C PRO A 96 -7.56 -26.02 25.30
N GLY A 97 -8.24 -26.30 24.20
CA GLY A 97 -9.39 -27.19 24.18
C GLY A 97 -8.85 -28.62 24.31
N THR A 98 -9.21 -29.28 25.39
CA THR A 98 -9.00 -30.71 25.62
C THR A 98 -9.64 -31.47 24.47
N ASN A 99 -8.83 -32.02 23.57
CA ASN A 99 -9.29 -32.97 22.56
C ASN A 99 -8.59 -34.29 22.88
N GLU A 100 -9.21 -35.06 23.77
CA GLU A 100 -8.80 -36.42 24.11
C GLU A 100 -9.24 -37.34 22.96
N LEU A 101 -8.29 -37.63 22.05
CA LEU A 101 -8.47 -38.63 21.01
C LEU A 101 -8.22 -40.00 21.64
N ALA A 102 -9.29 -40.74 21.89
CA ALA A 102 -9.23 -42.15 22.27
C ALA A 102 -8.55 -42.98 21.15
N PRO A 103 -7.72 -43.98 21.50
CA PRO A 103 -7.10 -44.86 20.51
C PRO A 103 -8.13 -45.83 19.91
N VAL A 104 -8.13 -45.89 18.58
CA VAL A 104 -8.89 -46.86 17.77
C VAL A 104 -8.35 -48.29 17.99
N PRO A 105 -9.22 -49.31 18.19
CA PRO A 105 -8.77 -50.70 18.28
C PRO A 105 -8.36 -51.23 16.90
N ALA A 106 -7.25 -51.99 16.86
CA ALA A 106 -6.74 -52.64 15.68
C ALA A 106 -7.66 -53.82 15.28
N GLU A 107 -8.21 -53.78 14.06
CA GLU A 107 -8.84 -54.95 13.47
C GLU A 107 -7.78 -55.89 12.88
N GLU A 108 -7.78 -57.10 13.41
CA GLU A 108 -6.93 -58.23 13.04
C GLU A 108 -7.48 -58.86 11.75
N ASN A 109 -6.69 -58.78 10.68
CA ASN A 109 -7.05 -59.30 9.36
C ASN A 109 -6.79 -60.82 9.35
N ALA A 110 -7.86 -61.61 9.38
CA ALA A 110 -7.83 -63.07 9.31
C ALA A 110 -7.95 -63.56 7.86
N THR A 111 -6.93 -64.26 7.35
CA THR A 111 -6.94 -65.30 6.28
C THR A 111 -5.48 -65.58 5.88
N SER A 112 -4.93 -66.78 5.67
CA SER A 112 -5.41 -68.16 5.56
C SER A 112 -4.20 -69.09 5.69
N SER A 113 -4.36 -70.25 6.33
CA SER A 113 -3.56 -71.49 6.19
C SER A 113 -4.17 -72.47 7.21
N GLU A 114 -4.54 -73.71 6.95
CA GLU A 114 -4.24 -74.63 5.88
C GLU A 114 -5.23 -75.81 5.96
N ASP A 115 -5.20 -76.63 4.92
CA ASP A 115 -6.09 -77.70 4.49
C ASP A 115 -6.09 -79.01 5.34
N GLN A 116 -7.01 -79.93 5.01
CA GLN A 116 -7.06 -81.40 5.26
C GLN A 116 -7.57 -81.98 6.60
N ALA A 117 -8.77 -82.60 6.55
CA ALA A 117 -8.97 -84.06 6.41
C ALA A 117 -10.45 -84.43 6.19
#